data_AF-R7RWA3-F1
#
_entry.id   AF-R7RWA3-F1
#
_cell.length_a   1.000
_cell.length_b   1.000
_cell.length_c   1.000
_cell.angle_alpha   90.00
_cell.angle_beta   90.00
_cell.angle_gamma   90.00
#
_symmetry.space_group_name_H-M   'P 1'
#
loop_
_entity.id
_entity.type
_entity.pdbx_description
1 polymer ?
#
loop_
_entity_poly.entity_id
_entity_poly.type
_entity_poly.pdbx_seq_one_letter_code
_entity_poly.pdbx_strand_id
1 'polypeptide(L)'
;MRILVSVAKTTLITTVPSEPILSIAAAVALTESFQTYHNALNTLCAELERQNSVLAPGEAGELCCRLLLLLARDKATTDLHGTFVREKPEMDRCYIHAIGLHDFLSTLLGQTRYGFQAQEEEESAEDLRSLCEGLSINFTHFIQYEKTIEELTLDELEHAWFSGAAIQCCHNQPVIDVLIIYYSGPIDEPFNRSDLGVVGIQVKARTKQAYGAVGEGLTVPPILYPSANKSEARKVKHPTIVMLMDLSTEKTFQQNGRMKFLVKRAAEKTISWSGYIADEPENILINVRGCSALQYPVLDRFSEPFGKIFKTMKASQVPGVLGDLEERMMVAMYPIERLSKVQEAEQEKKKKEKAAENRKNKKAANAAKNTKDAKSTKSGRSKARAPKDDIQSEESFPDLTDMREALSSADSE
;
A
#
# COMPACT_ATOMS: atom_id res chain seq x y z
N MET A 1 -26.88 2.73 -11.45
CA MET A 1 -27.85 3.80 -11.80
C MET A 1 -27.58 5.04 -10.93
N ARG A 2 -27.79 6.29 -11.38
CA ARG A 2 -27.71 7.46 -10.48
C ARG A 2 -29.12 7.90 -10.08
N ILE A 3 -29.37 7.96 -8.78
CA ILE A 3 -30.64 8.44 -8.22
C ILE A 3 -30.46 9.92 -7.87
N LEU A 4 -31.33 10.78 -8.40
CA LEU A 4 -31.41 12.16 -7.96
C LEU A 4 -31.96 12.19 -6.53
N VAL A 5 -31.14 12.59 -5.57
CA VAL A 5 -31.51 12.68 -4.16
C VAL A 5 -32.17 14.03 -3.87
N SER A 6 -31.58 15.12 -4.38
CA SER A 6 -32.11 16.46 -4.19
C SER A 6 -31.57 17.46 -5.21
N VAL A 7 -32.23 18.62 -5.29
CA VAL A 7 -31.81 19.78 -6.09
C VAL A 7 -31.52 20.91 -5.12
N ALA A 8 -30.26 21.34 -5.04
CA ALA A 8 -29.82 22.44 -4.19
C ALA A 8 -29.38 23.62 -5.06
N LYS A 9 -30.23 24.65 -5.16
CA LYS A 9 -30.04 25.80 -6.07
C LYS A 9 -29.89 25.33 -7.53
N THR A 10 -28.67 25.43 -8.08
CA THR A 10 -28.32 25.04 -9.45
C THR A 10 -27.57 23.71 -9.50
N THR A 11 -27.46 22.99 -8.38
CA THR A 11 -26.70 21.74 -8.26
C THR A 11 -27.63 20.56 -8.07
N LEU A 12 -27.46 19.53 -8.90
CA LEU A 12 -28.13 18.25 -8.75
C LEU A 12 -27.30 17.35 -7.82
N ILE A 13 -27.88 16.94 -6.69
CA ILE A 13 -27.26 15.99 -5.78
C ILE A 13 -27.75 14.60 -6.16
N THR A 14 -26.83 13.76 -6.65
CA THR A 14 -27.14 12.38 -7.04
C THR A 14 -26.37 11.40 -6.18
N THR A 15 -26.96 10.24 -5.92
CA THR A 15 -26.30 9.11 -5.26
C THR A 15 -26.25 7.91 -6.21
N VAL A 16 -25.31 7.00 -5.97
CA VAL A 16 -25.22 5.71 -6.65
C VAL A 16 -25.47 4.65 -5.60
N PRO A 17 -26.67 4.02 -5.55
CA PRO A 17 -26.89 2.92 -4.63
C PRO A 17 -25.95 1.76 -4.94
N SER A 18 -25.59 0.98 -3.92
CA SER A 18 -24.95 -0.32 -4.12
C SER A 18 -25.91 -1.22 -4.90
N GLU A 19 -25.44 -1.74 -6.05
CA GLU A 19 -26.21 -2.61 -6.93
C GLU A 19 -25.47 -3.95 -7.13
N PRO A 20 -25.32 -4.79 -6.08
CA PRO A 20 -24.43 -5.95 -6.09
C PRO A 20 -24.76 -6.93 -7.21
N ILE A 21 -26.04 -7.20 -7.46
CA ILE A 21 -26.49 -8.11 -8.53
C ILE A 21 -26.10 -7.59 -9.92
N LEU A 22 -26.21 -6.28 -10.17
CA LEU A 22 -25.80 -5.70 -11.44
C LEU A 22 -24.29 -5.69 -11.60
N SER A 23 -23.54 -5.49 -10.51
CA SER A 23 -22.08 -5.59 -10.51
C SER A 23 -21.60 -7.00 -10.82
N ILE A 24 -22.26 -8.03 -10.27
CA ILE A 24 -21.99 -9.44 -10.61
C ILE A 24 -22.32 -9.71 -12.08
N ALA A 25 -23.49 -9.28 -12.55
CA ALA A 25 -23.88 -9.46 -13.95
C ALA A 25 -22.89 -8.76 -14.91
N ALA A 26 -22.43 -7.56 -14.54
CA ALA A 26 -21.41 -6.84 -15.29
C ALA A 26 -20.08 -7.60 -15.30
N ALA A 27 -19.61 -8.10 -14.15
CA ALA A 27 -18.38 -8.88 -14.09
C ALA A 27 -18.48 -10.16 -14.94
N VAL A 28 -19.60 -10.90 -14.88
CA VAL A 28 -19.85 -12.07 -15.75
C VAL A 28 -19.80 -11.69 -17.23
N ALA A 29 -20.48 -10.61 -17.63
CA ALA A 29 -20.51 -10.18 -19.03
C ALA A 29 -19.14 -9.68 -19.50
N LEU A 30 -18.43 -8.91 -18.68
CA LEU A 30 -17.10 -8.38 -18.99
C LEU A 30 -16.05 -9.49 -19.09
N THR A 31 -16.16 -10.53 -18.26
CA THR A 31 -15.22 -11.65 -18.22
C THR A 31 -15.48 -12.75 -19.26
N GLU A 32 -16.58 -12.66 -20.03
CA GLU A 32 -16.90 -13.61 -21.10
C GLU A 32 -15.77 -13.71 -22.14
N SER A 33 -15.17 -12.57 -22.51
CA SER A 33 -14.00 -12.55 -23.37
C SER A 33 -13.15 -11.32 -23.15
N PHE A 34 -11.86 -11.43 -23.45
CA PHE A 34 -10.96 -10.29 -23.47
C PHE A 34 -11.48 -9.15 -24.36
N GLN A 35 -12.04 -9.47 -25.53
CA GLN A 35 -12.54 -8.46 -26.46
C GLN A 35 -13.75 -7.70 -25.89
N THR A 36 -14.63 -8.40 -25.17
CA THR A 36 -15.79 -7.79 -24.49
C THR A 36 -15.32 -6.78 -23.45
N TYR A 37 -14.40 -7.18 -22.57
CA TYR A 37 -13.82 -6.27 -21.56
C TYR A 37 -13.13 -5.07 -22.22
N HIS A 38 -12.30 -5.31 -23.23
CA HIS A 38 -11.55 -4.27 -23.94
C HIS A 38 -12.48 -3.26 -24.64
N ASN A 39 -13.55 -3.75 -25.29
CA ASN A 39 -14.55 -2.89 -25.92
C ASN A 39 -15.29 -2.05 -24.88
N ALA A 40 -15.73 -2.64 -23.77
CA ALA A 40 -16.41 -1.93 -22.70
C ALA A 40 -15.56 -0.80 -22.11
N LEU A 41 -14.26 -1.05 -21.86
CA LEU A 41 -13.33 -0.02 -21.39
C LEU A 41 -13.14 1.10 -22.42
N ASN A 42 -12.97 0.78 -23.71
CA ASN A 42 -12.86 1.81 -24.75
C ASN A 42 -14.13 2.65 -24.86
N THR A 43 -15.31 2.03 -24.78
CA THR A 43 -16.59 2.74 -24.76
C THR A 43 -16.68 3.67 -23.55
N LEU A 44 -16.31 3.19 -22.36
CA LEU A 44 -16.26 4.04 -21.17
C LEU A 44 -15.35 5.25 -21.36
N CYS A 45 -14.14 5.05 -21.90
CA CYS A 45 -13.19 6.12 -22.17
C CYS A 45 -13.76 7.15 -23.15
N ALA A 46 -14.30 6.68 -24.28
CA ALA A 46 -14.88 7.53 -25.31
C ALA A 46 -16.07 8.34 -24.76
N GLU A 47 -16.90 7.75 -23.90
CA GLU A 47 -18.01 8.46 -23.26
C GLU A 47 -17.55 9.50 -22.24
N LEU A 48 -16.52 9.20 -21.44
CA LEU A 48 -15.93 10.17 -20.51
C LEU A 48 -15.34 11.39 -21.27
N GLU A 49 -14.66 11.14 -22.39
CA GLU A 49 -14.14 12.18 -23.28
C GLU A 49 -15.27 12.98 -23.91
N ARG A 50 -16.28 12.32 -24.50
CA ARG A 50 -17.41 12.95 -25.19
C ARG A 50 -18.22 13.85 -24.27
N GLN A 51 -18.41 13.44 -23.02
CA GLN A 51 -19.17 14.21 -22.03
C GLN A 51 -18.41 15.45 -21.53
N ASN A 52 -17.17 15.67 -21.97
CA ASN A 52 -16.23 16.62 -21.36
C ASN A 52 -16.26 16.48 -19.85
N SER A 53 -16.35 15.24 -19.34
CA SER A 53 -16.71 15.04 -17.94
C SER A 53 -15.62 15.70 -17.11
N VAL A 54 -15.98 16.79 -16.44
CA VAL A 54 -15.11 17.49 -15.50
C VAL A 54 -15.11 16.65 -14.24
N LEU A 55 -14.50 15.46 -14.29
CA LEU A 55 -14.14 14.76 -13.09
C LEU A 55 -13.16 15.67 -12.36
N ALA A 56 -13.41 15.92 -11.08
CA ALA A 56 -12.40 16.58 -10.28
C ALA A 56 -11.11 15.73 -10.35
N PRO A 57 -9.91 16.34 -10.39
CA PRO A 57 -8.67 15.57 -10.57
C PRO A 57 -8.48 14.42 -9.56
N GLY A 58 -9.00 14.57 -8.33
CA GLY A 58 -9.02 13.50 -7.32
C GLY A 58 -9.95 12.34 -7.70
N GLU A 59 -11.15 12.62 -8.18
CA GLU A 59 -12.14 11.62 -8.60
C GLU A 59 -11.65 10.79 -9.80
N ALA A 60 -10.89 11.40 -10.71
CA ALA A 60 -10.29 10.69 -11.84
C ALA A 60 -9.26 9.66 -11.36
N GLY A 61 -8.42 10.01 -10.38
CA GLY A 61 -7.48 9.07 -9.77
C GLY A 61 -8.18 7.91 -9.07
N GLU A 62 -9.21 8.20 -8.28
CA GLU A 62 -10.03 7.21 -7.60
C GLU A 62 -10.75 6.28 -8.59
N LEU A 63 -11.32 6.82 -9.68
CA LEU A 63 -11.93 6.02 -10.75
C LEU A 63 -10.91 5.06 -11.39
N CYS A 64 -9.72 5.56 -11.74
CA CYS A 64 -8.65 4.72 -12.30
C CYS A 64 -8.26 3.59 -11.35
N CYS A 65 -8.09 3.91 -10.06
CA CYS A 65 -7.80 2.92 -9.03
C CYS A 65 -8.89 1.85 -8.98
N ARG A 66 -10.17 2.24 -8.88
CA ARG A 66 -11.28 1.29 -8.84
C ARG A 66 -11.34 0.37 -10.07
N LEU A 67 -11.16 0.92 -11.27
CA LEU A 67 -11.13 0.13 -12.51
C LEU A 67 -9.97 -0.86 -12.52
N LEU A 68 -8.79 -0.44 -12.05
CA LEU A 68 -7.61 -1.28 -11.97
C LEU A 68 -7.77 -2.42 -10.96
N LEU A 69 -8.34 -2.14 -9.79
CA LEU A 69 -8.63 -3.15 -8.76
C LEU A 69 -9.69 -4.15 -9.22
N LEU A 70 -10.76 -3.70 -9.88
CA LEU A 70 -11.78 -4.58 -10.45
C LEU A 70 -11.18 -5.47 -11.53
N LEU A 71 -10.40 -4.90 -12.45
CA LEU A 71 -9.73 -5.67 -13.50
C LEU A 71 -8.81 -6.75 -12.92
N ALA A 72 -8.04 -6.42 -11.88
CA ALA A 72 -7.17 -7.39 -11.21
C ALA A 72 -7.96 -8.50 -10.52
N ARG A 73 -9.05 -8.16 -9.83
CA ARG A 73 -9.95 -9.14 -9.20
C ARG A 73 -10.58 -10.07 -10.23
N ASP A 74 -11.17 -9.49 -11.27
CA ASP A 74 -11.88 -10.22 -12.32
C ASP A 74 -10.92 -11.17 -13.05
N LYS A 75 -9.73 -10.67 -13.42
CA LYS A 75 -8.69 -11.48 -14.05
C LYS A 75 -8.20 -12.61 -13.14
N ALA A 76 -7.92 -12.34 -11.87
CA ALA A 76 -7.50 -13.37 -10.93
C ALA A 76 -8.56 -14.48 -10.81
N THR A 77 -9.83 -14.09 -10.80
CA THR A 77 -10.96 -15.04 -10.74
C THR A 77 -11.01 -15.93 -11.97
N THR A 78 -10.95 -15.34 -13.17
CA THR A 78 -11.02 -16.10 -14.43
C THR A 78 -9.80 -16.97 -14.65
N ASP A 79 -8.61 -16.50 -14.26
CA ASP A 79 -7.37 -17.27 -14.42
C ASP A 79 -7.37 -18.51 -13.51
N LEU A 80 -7.94 -18.42 -12.30
CA LEU A 80 -8.00 -19.52 -11.34
C LEU A 80 -9.16 -20.49 -11.57
N HIS A 81 -10.33 -19.98 -11.94
CA HIS A 81 -11.58 -20.75 -11.93
C HIS A 81 -12.22 -20.91 -13.32
N GLY A 82 -11.69 -20.23 -14.34
CA GLY A 82 -12.24 -20.23 -15.71
C GLY A 82 -13.53 -19.43 -15.87
N THR A 83 -14.29 -19.20 -14.80
CA THR A 83 -15.56 -18.47 -14.79
C THR A 83 -15.66 -17.60 -13.54
N PHE A 84 -16.46 -16.53 -13.61
CA PHE A 84 -16.62 -15.60 -12.49
C PHE A 84 -17.60 -16.12 -11.42
N VAL A 85 -18.63 -16.85 -11.85
CA VAL A 85 -19.68 -17.43 -11.00
C VAL A 85 -19.64 -18.94 -11.16
N ARG A 86 -19.61 -19.65 -10.03
CA ARG A 86 -19.73 -21.11 -10.01
C ARG A 86 -21.18 -21.52 -9.92
N GLU A 87 -21.58 -22.39 -10.83
CA GLU A 87 -22.85 -23.10 -10.76
C GLU A 87 -22.65 -24.40 -9.96
N LYS A 88 -23.56 -24.68 -9.02
CA LYS A 88 -23.73 -26.00 -8.40
C LYS A 88 -25.09 -26.55 -8.80
N PRO A 89 -25.15 -27.31 -9.91
CA PRO A 89 -26.41 -27.82 -10.44
C PRO A 89 -27.17 -28.69 -9.43
N GLU A 90 -26.46 -29.41 -8.55
CA GLU A 90 -27.11 -30.30 -7.58
C GLU A 90 -27.89 -29.56 -6.49
N MET A 91 -27.58 -28.28 -6.26
CA MET A 91 -28.22 -27.45 -5.23
C MET A 91 -29.08 -26.32 -5.80
N ASP A 92 -29.13 -26.17 -7.13
CA ASP A 92 -29.74 -25.01 -7.80
C ASP A 92 -29.22 -23.68 -7.21
N ARG A 93 -27.90 -23.60 -7.00
CA ARG A 93 -27.23 -22.45 -6.38
C ARG A 93 -26.07 -21.98 -7.23
N CYS A 94 -25.96 -20.66 -7.32
CA CYS A 94 -24.81 -19.97 -7.88
C CYS A 94 -24.09 -19.21 -6.77
N TYR A 95 -22.76 -19.16 -6.84
CA TYR A 95 -21.98 -18.34 -5.94
C TYR A 95 -20.79 -17.70 -6.64
N ILE A 96 -20.40 -16.56 -6.10
CA ILE A 96 -19.25 -15.80 -6.57
C ILE A 96 -18.00 -16.41 -5.95
N HIS A 97 -16.94 -16.57 -6.74
CA HIS A 97 -15.65 -16.96 -6.19
C HIS A 97 -15.06 -15.84 -5.33
N ALA A 98 -14.79 -16.15 -4.06
CA ALA A 98 -13.77 -15.46 -3.30
C ALA A 98 -12.39 -15.89 -3.84
N ILE A 99 -11.43 -14.97 -3.88
CA ILE A 99 -10.08 -15.24 -4.37
C ILE A 99 -9.06 -15.00 -3.27
N GLY A 100 -7.91 -15.67 -3.33
CA GLY A 100 -6.81 -15.41 -2.41
C GLY A 100 -6.31 -13.97 -2.55
N LEU A 101 -5.98 -13.32 -1.43
CA LEU A 101 -5.33 -12.01 -1.45
C LEU A 101 -3.98 -12.08 -2.16
N HIS A 102 -3.28 -13.21 -2.02
CA HIS A 102 -2.06 -13.51 -2.78
C HIS A 102 -2.32 -13.44 -4.29
N ASP A 103 -3.32 -14.18 -4.79
CA ASP A 103 -3.63 -14.24 -6.22
C ASP A 103 -4.01 -12.87 -6.76
N PHE A 104 -4.82 -12.13 -6.01
CA PHE A 104 -5.19 -10.76 -6.34
C PHE A 104 -3.97 -9.84 -6.49
N LEU A 105 -3.07 -9.84 -5.51
CA LEU A 105 -1.87 -9.00 -5.54
C LEU A 105 -0.88 -9.46 -6.61
N SER A 106 -0.74 -10.77 -6.84
CA SER A 106 0.10 -11.33 -7.91
C SER A 106 -0.43 -10.96 -9.30
N THR A 107 -1.75 -10.97 -9.50
CA THR A 107 -2.36 -10.47 -10.74
C THR A 107 -2.18 -8.96 -10.90
N LEU A 108 -2.36 -8.18 -9.83
CA LEU A 108 -2.24 -6.72 -9.85
C LEU A 108 -0.80 -6.24 -10.07
N LEU A 109 0.17 -6.81 -9.34
CA LEU A 109 1.54 -6.31 -9.24
C LEU A 109 2.56 -7.18 -9.99
N GLY A 110 2.23 -8.43 -10.31
CA GLY A 110 3.08 -9.37 -11.05
C GLY A 110 3.29 -10.69 -10.31
N GLN A 111 3.44 -11.78 -11.06
CA GLN A 111 3.48 -13.14 -10.49
C GLN A 111 4.75 -13.42 -9.66
N THR A 112 5.92 -12.99 -10.16
CA THR A 112 7.19 -13.24 -9.47
C THR A 112 7.40 -12.19 -8.39
N ARG A 113 7.26 -12.59 -7.12
CA ARG A 113 7.49 -11.72 -5.94
C ARG A 113 6.76 -10.38 -6.04
N TYR A 114 5.54 -10.34 -6.59
CA TYR A 114 4.76 -9.10 -6.80
C TYR A 114 5.48 -8.02 -7.65
N GLY A 115 6.47 -8.44 -8.45
CA GLY A 115 7.32 -7.53 -9.23
C GLY A 115 8.44 -6.86 -8.42
N PHE A 116 8.71 -7.28 -7.18
CA PHE A 116 9.86 -6.84 -6.37
C PHE A 116 11.05 -7.78 -6.59
N GLN A 117 12.09 -7.26 -7.23
CA GLN A 117 13.26 -8.05 -7.65
C GLN A 117 14.56 -7.65 -6.93
N ALA A 118 14.52 -6.70 -5.99
CA ALA A 118 15.75 -6.32 -5.30
C ALA A 118 16.03 -7.35 -4.22
N GLN A 119 17.31 -7.65 -4.03
CA GLN A 119 17.75 -8.53 -2.95
C GLN A 119 17.34 -7.98 -1.57
N GLU A 120 17.38 -6.66 -1.38
CA GLU A 120 16.94 -5.99 -0.15
C GLU A 120 15.41 -6.05 0.08
N GLU A 121 14.62 -6.36 -0.95
CA GLU A 121 13.15 -6.50 -0.87
C GLU A 121 12.72 -7.97 -0.72
N GLU A 122 13.65 -8.93 -0.79
CA GLU A 122 13.35 -10.37 -0.81
C GLU A 122 12.67 -10.84 0.49
N GLU A 123 13.21 -10.44 1.63
CA GLU A 123 12.63 -10.75 2.94
C GLU A 123 11.24 -10.10 3.09
N SER A 124 11.10 -8.84 2.67
CA SER A 124 9.79 -8.15 2.74
C SER A 124 8.76 -8.75 1.78
N ALA A 125 9.19 -9.28 0.62
CA ALA A 125 8.32 -9.95 -0.34
C ALA A 125 7.83 -11.30 0.20
N GLU A 126 8.67 -12.03 0.93
CA GLU A 126 8.27 -13.27 1.61
C GLU A 126 7.35 -12.97 2.81
N ASP A 127 7.64 -11.92 3.59
CA ASP A 127 6.74 -11.42 4.63
C ASP A 127 5.36 -11.07 4.05
N LEU A 128 5.32 -10.40 2.88
CA LEU A 128 4.08 -10.08 2.18
C LEU A 128 3.33 -11.35 1.75
N ARG A 129 4.04 -12.34 1.23
CA ARG A 129 3.45 -13.63 0.86
C ARG A 129 2.89 -14.37 2.07
N SER A 130 3.65 -14.46 3.15
CA SER A 130 3.20 -15.08 4.40
C SER A 130 1.99 -14.38 4.98
N LEU A 131 1.96 -13.04 4.95
CA LEU A 131 0.79 -12.28 5.41
C LEU A 131 -0.46 -12.53 4.56
N CYS A 132 -0.31 -12.79 3.26
CA CYS A 132 -1.43 -13.09 2.36
C CYS A 132 -1.94 -14.53 2.48
N GLU A 133 -1.18 -15.43 3.12
CA GLU A 133 -1.53 -16.84 3.20
C GLU A 133 -2.82 -17.05 3.99
N GLY A 134 -3.77 -17.79 3.42
CA GLY A 134 -5.08 -18.01 4.02
C GLY A 134 -6.04 -16.82 3.98
N LEU A 135 -5.60 -15.65 3.49
CA LEU A 135 -6.48 -14.49 3.35
C LEU A 135 -7.26 -14.56 2.03
N SER A 136 -8.59 -14.44 2.13
CA SER A 136 -9.50 -14.39 0.99
C SER A 136 -10.13 -13.01 0.87
N ILE A 137 -10.35 -12.54 -0.36
CA ILE A 137 -11.10 -11.32 -0.65
C ILE A 137 -12.34 -11.61 -1.48
N ASN A 138 -13.40 -10.83 -1.28
CA ASN A 138 -14.63 -10.93 -2.04
C ASN A 138 -15.22 -9.54 -2.29
N PHE A 139 -14.87 -8.92 -3.42
CA PHE A 139 -15.53 -7.70 -3.87
C PHE A 139 -15.78 -7.71 -5.37
N THR A 140 -16.87 -7.09 -5.81
CA THR A 140 -17.30 -6.95 -7.22
C THR A 140 -17.60 -5.51 -7.58
N HIS A 141 -17.69 -4.64 -6.57
CA HIS A 141 -17.98 -3.22 -6.72
C HIS A 141 -17.49 -2.44 -5.50
N PHE A 142 -17.75 -1.13 -5.52
CA PHE A 142 -17.42 -0.22 -4.43
C PHE A 142 -18.68 0.43 -3.85
N ILE A 143 -18.72 0.54 -2.53
CA ILE A 143 -19.68 1.39 -1.81
C ILE A 143 -18.96 2.62 -1.32
N GLN A 144 -19.57 3.80 -1.47
CA GLN A 144 -18.98 5.06 -1.04
C GLN A 144 -19.51 5.46 0.32
N TYR A 145 -18.60 5.78 1.24
CA TYR A 145 -18.94 6.35 2.54
C TYR A 145 -19.01 7.88 2.43
N GLU A 146 -20.01 8.47 3.07
CA GLU A 146 -20.21 9.93 3.06
C GLU A 146 -19.44 10.64 4.18
N LYS A 147 -19.07 9.91 5.23
CA LYS A 147 -18.42 10.43 6.43
C LYS A 147 -16.99 9.91 6.53
N THR A 148 -16.16 10.69 7.21
CA THR A 148 -14.80 10.29 7.56
C THR A 148 -14.85 9.04 8.43
N ILE A 149 -14.11 8.02 8.01
CA ILE A 149 -13.94 6.78 8.75
C ILE A 149 -12.82 7.02 9.76
N GLU A 150 -13.18 6.99 11.04
CA GLU A 150 -12.23 7.05 12.15
C GLU A 150 -12.01 5.67 12.78
N GLU A 151 -13.00 4.80 12.66
CA GLU A 151 -13.06 3.45 13.19
C GLU A 151 -14.06 2.63 12.34
N LEU A 152 -13.91 1.31 12.32
CA LEU A 152 -14.79 0.39 11.59
C LEU A 152 -15.44 -0.58 12.57
N THR A 153 -16.75 -0.79 12.43
CA THR A 153 -17.46 -1.82 13.19
C THR A 153 -17.41 -3.17 12.48
N LEU A 154 -17.56 -4.27 13.24
CA LEU A 154 -17.69 -5.60 12.64
C LEU A 154 -18.92 -5.69 11.72
N ASP A 155 -20.01 -5.01 12.05
CA ASP A 155 -21.24 -5.01 11.24
C ASP A 155 -21.00 -4.35 9.86
N GLU A 156 -20.24 -3.26 9.80
CA GLU A 156 -19.86 -2.61 8.54
C GLU A 156 -18.98 -3.52 7.67
N LEU A 157 -17.99 -4.19 8.28
CA LEU A 157 -17.11 -5.12 7.58
C LEU A 157 -17.86 -6.36 7.09
N GLU A 158 -18.72 -6.92 7.93
CA GLU A 158 -19.58 -8.06 7.61
C GLU A 158 -20.53 -7.72 6.47
N HIS A 159 -21.17 -6.54 6.51
CA HIS A 159 -22.02 -6.06 5.44
C HIS A 159 -21.26 -5.90 4.12
N ALA A 160 -20.07 -5.28 4.14
CA ALA A 160 -19.23 -5.13 2.96
C ALA A 160 -18.77 -6.49 2.40
N TRP A 161 -18.40 -7.44 3.26
CA TRP A 161 -18.00 -8.79 2.87
C TRP A 161 -19.13 -9.55 2.17
N PHE A 162 -20.32 -9.62 2.78
CA PHE A 162 -21.44 -10.37 2.22
C PHE A 162 -22.10 -9.69 1.03
N SER A 163 -22.05 -8.36 0.93
CA SER A 163 -22.48 -7.64 -0.27
C SER A 163 -21.46 -7.75 -1.41
N GLY A 164 -20.25 -8.25 -1.14
CA GLY A 164 -19.17 -8.30 -2.12
C GLY A 164 -18.73 -6.88 -2.52
N ALA A 165 -18.53 -6.00 -1.55
CA ALA A 165 -18.16 -4.60 -1.77
C ALA A 165 -16.80 -4.27 -1.15
N ALA A 166 -15.99 -3.52 -1.88
CA ALA A 166 -14.91 -2.72 -1.30
C ALA A 166 -15.46 -1.35 -0.86
N ILE A 167 -14.81 -0.69 0.10
CA ILE A 167 -15.26 0.61 0.60
C ILE A 167 -14.41 1.71 -0.05
N GLN A 168 -15.05 2.64 -0.74
CA GLN A 168 -14.50 3.92 -1.12
C GLN A 168 -14.76 4.91 0.01
N CYS A 169 -13.72 5.50 0.57
CA CYS A 169 -13.83 6.46 1.65
C CYS A 169 -14.46 7.78 1.17
N CYS A 170 -14.87 8.62 2.11
CA CYS A 170 -15.39 9.94 1.77
C CYS A 170 -14.35 10.80 1.07
N HIS A 171 -14.80 11.82 0.34
CA HIS A 171 -13.88 12.78 -0.26
C HIS A 171 -13.01 13.44 0.81
N ASN A 172 -11.72 13.60 0.53
CA ASN A 172 -10.71 14.09 1.48
C ASN A 172 -10.57 13.26 2.77
N GLN A 173 -10.92 11.97 2.75
CA GLN A 173 -10.58 11.05 3.83
C GLN A 173 -9.07 11.17 4.14
N PRO A 174 -8.70 11.39 5.41
CA PRO A 174 -7.30 11.36 5.81
C PRO A 174 -6.72 9.96 5.63
N VAL A 175 -5.45 9.90 5.21
CA VAL A 175 -4.61 8.69 5.16
C VAL A 175 -4.98 7.66 4.08
N ILE A 176 -6.24 7.29 3.90
CA ILE A 176 -6.68 6.22 2.99
C ILE A 176 -7.82 6.67 2.08
N ASP A 177 -7.92 6.06 0.90
CA ASP A 177 -8.99 6.35 -0.06
C ASP A 177 -9.89 5.12 -0.29
N VAL A 178 -9.33 3.90 -0.22
CA VAL A 178 -10.05 2.63 -0.45
C VAL A 178 -9.71 1.60 0.63
N LEU A 179 -10.69 0.79 1.02
CA LEU A 179 -10.52 -0.38 1.88
C LEU A 179 -11.04 -1.63 1.15
N ILE A 180 -10.21 -2.67 1.10
CA ILE A 180 -10.60 -4.01 0.63
C ILE A 180 -10.74 -4.90 1.85
N ILE A 181 -11.92 -5.51 2.02
CA ILE A 181 -12.18 -6.42 3.12
C ILE A 181 -11.60 -7.79 2.77
N TYR A 182 -10.85 -8.37 3.71
CA TYR A 182 -10.41 -9.75 3.64
C TYR A 182 -11.03 -10.57 4.78
N TYR A 183 -11.09 -11.88 4.57
CA TYR A 183 -11.47 -12.87 5.55
C TYR A 183 -10.34 -13.89 5.70
N SER A 184 -9.93 -14.15 6.94
CA SER A 184 -8.83 -15.07 7.29
C SER A 184 -9.29 -16.45 7.73
N GLY A 185 -10.60 -16.65 7.89
CA GLY A 185 -11.18 -17.94 8.23
C GLY A 185 -11.36 -18.85 7.01
N PRO A 186 -11.63 -20.15 7.21
CA PRO A 186 -11.89 -21.08 6.12
C PRO A 186 -13.23 -20.77 5.44
N ILE A 187 -13.26 -20.72 4.11
CA ILE A 187 -14.47 -20.37 3.33
C ILE A 187 -15.56 -21.45 3.39
N ASP A 188 -15.17 -22.71 3.64
CA ASP A 188 -16.09 -23.84 3.75
C ASP A 188 -16.58 -24.11 5.18
N GLU A 189 -16.16 -23.30 6.16
CA GLU A 189 -16.56 -23.40 7.56
C GLU A 189 -17.57 -22.29 7.96
N PRO A 190 -18.29 -22.43 9.09
CA PRO A 190 -19.16 -21.39 9.59
C PRO A 190 -18.43 -20.05 9.74
N PHE A 191 -19.04 -19.00 9.18
CA PHE A 191 -18.47 -17.66 9.18
C PHE A 191 -18.25 -17.11 10.60
N ASN A 192 -17.07 -16.53 10.83
CA ASN A 192 -16.72 -15.85 12.08
C ASN A 192 -16.26 -14.42 11.81
N ARG A 193 -17.09 -13.44 12.19
CA ARG A 193 -16.79 -12.01 12.03
C ARG A 193 -15.45 -11.55 12.63
N SER A 194 -14.88 -12.28 13.59
CA SER A 194 -13.59 -11.93 14.20
C SER A 194 -12.41 -12.13 13.25
N ASP A 195 -12.62 -12.88 12.16
CA ASP A 195 -11.61 -13.20 11.15
C ASP A 195 -11.62 -12.21 9.97
N LEU A 196 -12.46 -11.15 10.06
CA LEU A 196 -12.48 -10.04 9.12
C LEU A 196 -11.34 -9.05 9.38
N GLY A 197 -10.74 -8.56 8.29
CA GLY A 197 -9.78 -7.47 8.32
C GLY A 197 -9.84 -6.63 7.05
N VAL A 198 -8.93 -5.66 6.94
CA VAL A 198 -8.91 -4.71 5.83
C VAL A 198 -7.51 -4.45 5.29
N VAL A 199 -7.39 -4.37 3.96
CA VAL A 199 -6.24 -3.77 3.26
C VAL A 199 -6.58 -2.31 2.96
N GLY A 200 -5.66 -1.39 3.28
CA GLY A 200 -5.83 0.03 3.01
C GLY A 200 -5.13 0.45 1.72
N ILE A 201 -5.78 1.27 0.90
CA ILE A 201 -5.18 1.82 -0.33
C ILE A 201 -5.36 3.32 -0.31
N GLN A 202 -4.28 4.05 -0.59
CA GLN A 202 -4.30 5.47 -0.85
C GLN A 202 -3.89 5.73 -2.29
N VAL A 203 -4.64 6.58 -2.96
CA VAL A 203 -4.43 6.96 -4.35
C VAL A 203 -3.91 8.38 -4.40
N LYS A 204 -2.89 8.58 -5.22
CA LYS A 204 -2.39 9.91 -5.57
C LYS A 204 -2.27 9.97 -7.08
N ALA A 205 -3.16 10.75 -7.69
CA ALA A 205 -3.06 11.12 -9.08
C ALA A 205 -2.56 12.56 -9.12
N ARG A 206 -1.24 12.76 -8.99
CA ARG A 206 -0.62 14.09 -9.08
C ARG A 206 0.67 13.99 -9.89
N THR A 207 0.96 14.95 -10.74
CA THR A 207 2.23 14.99 -11.49
C THR A 207 3.44 15.15 -10.56
N LYS A 208 3.26 15.91 -9.47
CA LYS A 208 4.22 15.96 -8.36
C LYS A 208 4.13 14.68 -7.55
N GLN A 209 5.29 14.01 -7.40
CA GLN A 209 5.45 12.85 -6.53
C GLN A 209 4.88 13.12 -5.14
N ALA A 210 4.18 12.13 -4.57
CA ALA A 210 3.79 12.19 -3.17
C ALA A 210 5.01 12.38 -2.26
N TYR A 211 4.86 13.25 -1.25
CA TYR A 211 5.87 13.41 -0.20
C TYR A 211 6.07 12.06 0.52
N GLY A 212 7.31 11.75 0.93
CA GLY A 212 7.62 10.52 1.67
C GLY A 212 6.71 10.32 2.89
N ALA A 213 6.38 11.43 3.56
CA ALA A 213 5.43 11.49 4.68
C ALA A 213 4.04 10.88 4.41
N VAL A 214 3.61 10.82 3.15
CA VAL A 214 2.33 10.21 2.78
C VAL A 214 2.38 8.70 3.00
N GLY A 215 3.43 8.03 2.51
CA GLY A 215 3.63 6.60 2.74
C GLY A 215 3.96 6.30 4.20
N GLU A 216 4.73 7.16 4.86
CA GLU A 216 5.13 7.00 6.27
C GLU A 216 3.93 6.98 7.21
N GLY A 217 2.87 7.73 6.91
CA GLY A 217 1.66 7.76 7.73
C GLY A 217 0.55 6.80 7.33
N LEU A 218 0.77 5.96 6.31
CA LEU A 218 -0.28 5.10 5.78
C LEU A 218 -0.62 3.95 6.76
N THR A 219 -1.88 3.88 7.19
CA THR A 219 -2.45 2.84 8.06
C THR A 219 -3.95 2.72 7.81
N VAL A 220 -4.60 1.71 8.39
CA VAL A 220 -6.06 1.52 8.34
C VAL A 220 -6.71 1.97 9.66
N PRO A 221 -8.01 2.33 9.69
CA PRO A 221 -8.71 2.63 10.93
C PRO A 221 -8.80 1.38 11.83
N PRO A 222 -8.86 1.54 13.16
CA PRO A 222 -9.07 0.42 14.07
C PRO A 222 -10.46 -0.21 13.89
N ILE A 223 -10.54 -1.51 14.09
CA ILE A 223 -11.78 -2.28 14.13
C ILE A 223 -12.30 -2.31 15.57
N LEU A 224 -13.58 -2.02 15.75
CA LEU A 224 -14.28 -2.05 17.03
C LEU A 224 -14.82 -3.44 17.31
N TYR A 225 -14.29 -4.05 18.37
CA TYR A 225 -14.79 -5.31 18.90
C TYR A 225 -15.74 -5.05 20.07
N PRO A 226 -16.97 -5.59 20.05
CA PRO A 226 -17.91 -5.50 21.16
C PRO A 226 -17.29 -6.06 22.44
N SER A 227 -17.41 -5.32 23.55
CA SER A 227 -17.00 -5.83 24.86
C SER A 227 -18.10 -6.70 25.47
N ALA A 228 -17.71 -7.87 25.99
CA ALA A 228 -18.63 -8.80 26.68
C ALA A 228 -19.33 -8.17 27.90
N ASN A 229 -18.71 -7.16 28.53
CA ASN A 229 -19.16 -6.60 29.81
C ASN A 229 -19.86 -5.24 29.70
N LYS A 230 -20.36 -4.85 28.50
CA LYS A 230 -20.92 -3.51 28.23
C LYS A 230 -19.97 -2.33 28.52
N SER A 231 -18.67 -2.58 28.64
CA SER A 231 -17.65 -1.53 28.65
C SER A 231 -17.45 -0.95 27.25
N GLU A 232 -16.64 0.11 27.14
CA GLU A 232 -16.24 0.67 25.85
C GLU A 232 -15.71 -0.41 24.89
N ALA A 233 -16.05 -0.28 23.60
CA ALA A 233 -15.61 -1.19 22.57
C ALA A 233 -14.09 -1.19 22.45
N ARG A 234 -13.48 -2.36 22.23
CA ARG A 234 -12.02 -2.47 22.09
C ARG A 234 -11.63 -2.08 20.67
N LYS A 235 -10.79 -1.05 20.53
CA LYS A 235 -10.14 -0.66 19.27
C LYS A 235 -8.97 -1.58 18.99
N VAL A 236 -8.96 -2.24 17.84
CA VAL A 236 -7.92 -3.20 17.46
C VAL A 236 -7.41 -2.89 16.06
N LYS A 237 -6.09 -2.89 15.90
CA LYS A 237 -5.45 -2.94 14.59
C LYS A 237 -4.58 -4.19 14.51
N HIS A 238 -4.85 -5.02 13.52
CA HIS A 238 -3.99 -6.13 13.19
C HIS A 238 -2.94 -5.66 12.17
N PRO A 239 -1.71 -6.22 12.18
CA PRO A 239 -0.78 -6.04 11.07
C PRO A 239 -1.48 -6.31 9.74
N THR A 240 -1.33 -5.39 8.78
CA THR A 240 -2.01 -5.50 7.49
C THR A 240 -1.16 -4.96 6.35
N ILE A 241 -1.70 -5.05 5.14
CA ILE A 241 -1.14 -4.47 3.94
C ILE A 241 -1.74 -3.07 3.76
N VAL A 242 -0.86 -2.12 3.45
CA VAL A 242 -1.25 -0.81 2.99
C VAL A 242 -0.55 -0.47 1.68
N MET A 243 -1.29 0.11 0.74
CA MET A 243 -0.78 0.40 -0.60
C MET A 243 -0.92 1.89 -0.93
N LEU A 244 0.16 2.51 -1.36
CA LEU A 244 0.16 3.83 -1.98
C LEU A 244 0.28 3.68 -3.50
N MET A 245 -0.76 4.07 -4.23
CA MET A 245 -0.81 4.10 -5.69
C MET A 245 -0.60 5.54 -6.18
N ASP A 246 0.64 5.92 -6.49
CA ASP A 246 1.00 7.21 -7.07
C ASP A 246 0.95 7.14 -8.60
N LEU A 247 -0.26 7.16 -9.16
CA LEU A 247 -0.56 6.78 -10.55
C LEU A 247 0.02 7.74 -11.59
N SER A 248 0.16 9.02 -11.27
CA SER A 248 0.56 10.06 -12.24
C SER A 248 2.07 10.33 -12.28
N THR A 249 2.83 9.88 -11.30
CA THR A 249 4.25 10.22 -11.22
C THR A 249 5.10 9.32 -12.11
N GLU A 250 6.08 9.93 -12.78
CA GLU A 250 7.10 9.25 -13.60
C GLU A 250 8.45 9.18 -12.87
N LYS A 251 8.51 9.69 -11.64
CA LYS A 251 9.73 9.73 -10.83
C LYS A 251 9.95 8.41 -10.11
N THR A 252 11.13 7.85 -10.27
CA THR A 252 11.57 6.68 -9.51
C THR A 252 11.87 7.03 -8.04
N PHE A 253 11.84 6.02 -7.16
CA PHE A 253 12.31 6.16 -5.79
C PHE A 253 13.82 6.41 -5.78
N GLN A 254 14.27 7.34 -4.94
CA GLN A 254 15.69 7.69 -4.84
C GLN A 254 16.53 6.53 -4.31
N GLN A 255 15.92 5.67 -3.48
CA GLN A 255 16.57 4.58 -2.77
C GLN A 255 17.03 3.48 -3.73
N ASN A 256 16.14 3.04 -4.63
CA ASN A 256 16.40 1.88 -5.50
C ASN A 256 16.36 2.22 -7.00
N GLY A 257 16.01 3.46 -7.38
CA GLY A 257 15.87 3.87 -8.77
C GLY A 257 14.69 3.22 -9.50
N ARG A 258 13.72 2.62 -8.77
CA ARG A 258 12.59 1.88 -9.34
C ARG A 258 11.28 2.60 -9.15
N MET A 259 10.23 2.03 -9.73
CA MET A 259 8.85 2.52 -9.64
C MET A 259 8.02 1.78 -8.59
N LYS A 260 8.60 0.79 -7.92
CA LYS A 260 7.99 0.04 -6.82
C LYS A 260 8.92 0.05 -5.62
N PHE A 261 8.31 0.04 -4.45
CA PHE A 261 9.00 0.01 -3.17
C PHE A 261 8.16 -0.79 -2.17
N LEU A 262 8.80 -1.70 -1.45
CA LEU A 262 8.19 -2.55 -0.43
C LEU A 262 8.93 -2.37 0.89
N VAL A 263 8.20 -2.14 1.98
CA VAL A 263 8.81 -2.04 3.31
C VAL A 263 7.83 -2.44 4.40
N LYS A 264 8.31 -3.14 5.42
CA LYS A 264 7.58 -3.40 6.66
C LYS A 264 7.86 -2.30 7.67
N ARG A 265 6.83 -1.66 8.21
CA ARG A 265 6.97 -0.54 9.16
C ARG A 265 5.68 -0.22 9.90
N ALA A 266 5.81 0.36 11.09
CA ALA A 266 4.71 1.05 11.74
C ALA A 266 4.43 2.40 11.06
N ALA A 267 3.17 2.83 11.11
CA ALA A 267 2.77 4.13 10.60
C ALA A 267 3.14 5.27 11.56
N GLU A 268 3.59 6.38 11.00
CA GLU A 268 3.89 7.61 11.73
C GLU A 268 2.69 8.55 11.69
N LYS A 269 2.42 9.28 12.78
CA LYS A 269 1.33 10.26 12.81
C LYS A 269 1.74 11.51 12.04
N THR A 270 1.62 11.47 10.71
CA THR A 270 2.03 12.58 9.83
C THR A 270 0.94 13.63 9.63
N ILE A 271 -0.32 13.28 9.92
CA ILE A 271 -1.48 14.17 9.85
C ILE A 271 -2.42 13.97 11.05
N SER A 272 -3.26 14.95 11.34
CA SER A 272 -4.28 14.85 12.39
C SER A 272 -5.44 13.98 11.90
N TRP A 273 -5.47 12.73 12.35
CA TRP A 273 -6.57 11.79 12.12
C TRP A 273 -6.73 10.88 13.35
N SER A 274 -7.96 10.75 13.85
CA SER A 274 -8.27 9.94 15.03
C SER A 274 -8.23 8.43 14.76
N GLY A 275 -8.14 8.02 13.49
CA GLY A 275 -7.91 6.63 13.12
C GLY A 275 -6.51 6.11 13.47
N TYR A 276 -5.58 6.97 13.90
CA TYR A 276 -4.31 6.51 14.49
C TYR A 276 -4.49 6.03 15.94
N ILE A 277 -3.81 4.94 16.31
CA ILE A 277 -3.67 4.48 17.69
C ILE A 277 -2.30 4.85 18.27
N ALA A 278 -2.08 4.61 19.57
CA ALA A 278 -0.80 4.92 20.22
C ALA A 278 0.33 4.02 19.69
N ASP A 279 0.05 2.71 19.61
CA ASP A 279 0.97 1.68 19.16
C ASP A 279 0.49 1.13 17.81
N GLU A 280 0.88 1.80 16.72
CA GLU A 280 0.57 1.31 15.37
C GLU A 280 1.29 -0.02 15.10
N PRO A 281 0.61 -1.04 14.57
CA PRO A 281 1.26 -2.29 14.19
C PRO A 281 2.20 -2.06 13.01
N GLU A 282 3.17 -2.96 12.86
CA GLU A 282 3.99 -3.00 11.65
C GLU A 282 3.16 -3.52 10.46
N ASN A 283 2.89 -2.63 9.53
CA ASN A 283 2.19 -2.93 8.29
C ASN A 283 3.21 -3.18 7.17
N ILE A 284 2.79 -3.92 6.15
CA ILE A 284 3.53 -4.04 4.89
C ILE A 284 3.06 -2.93 3.97
N LEU A 285 3.93 -1.93 3.75
CA LEU A 285 3.71 -0.82 2.84
C LEU A 285 4.19 -1.19 1.44
N ILE A 286 3.25 -1.22 0.50
CA ILE A 286 3.49 -1.30 -0.93
C ILE A 286 3.36 0.11 -1.51
N ASN A 287 4.39 0.62 -2.18
CA ASN A 287 4.32 1.92 -2.86
C ASN A 287 4.64 1.75 -4.34
N VAL A 288 3.67 2.06 -5.19
CA VAL A 288 3.77 1.91 -6.64
C VAL A 288 3.57 3.27 -7.30
N ARG A 289 4.54 3.64 -8.13
CA ARG A 289 4.58 4.88 -8.89
C ARG A 289 4.37 4.61 -10.37
N GLY A 290 3.52 5.39 -11.01
CA GLY A 290 3.15 5.22 -12.40
C GLY A 290 1.94 4.29 -12.57
N CYS A 291 1.53 4.10 -13.82
CA CYS A 291 0.24 3.49 -14.16
C CYS A 291 0.28 2.65 -15.45
N SER A 292 1.46 2.16 -15.84
CA SER A 292 1.61 1.34 -17.04
C SER A 292 1.59 -0.17 -16.73
N ALA A 293 1.57 -0.99 -17.78
CA ALA A 293 1.75 -2.44 -17.66
C ALA A 293 3.06 -2.87 -16.97
N LEU A 294 4.08 -2.01 -16.95
CA LEU A 294 5.32 -2.28 -16.20
C LEU A 294 5.08 -2.28 -14.69
N GLN A 295 4.17 -1.43 -14.21
CA GLN A 295 3.82 -1.35 -12.80
C GLN A 295 2.70 -2.32 -12.45
N TYR A 296 1.69 -2.40 -13.31
CA TYR A 296 0.51 -3.20 -13.12
C TYR A 296 0.34 -4.15 -14.32
N PRO A 297 0.94 -5.35 -14.30
CA PRO A 297 0.93 -6.28 -15.43
C PRO A 297 -0.46 -6.66 -15.92
N VAL A 298 -1.48 -6.57 -15.05
CA VAL A 298 -2.90 -6.70 -15.43
C VAL A 298 -3.30 -5.77 -16.60
N LEU A 299 -2.60 -4.65 -16.79
CA LEU A 299 -2.85 -3.69 -17.84
C LEU A 299 -2.24 -4.05 -19.20
N ASP A 300 -1.40 -5.08 -19.32
CA ASP A 300 -0.65 -5.38 -20.56
C ASP A 300 -1.55 -5.32 -21.80
N ARG A 301 -2.68 -6.03 -21.76
CA ARG A 301 -3.66 -6.07 -22.84
C ARG A 301 -4.69 -4.93 -22.83
N PHE A 302 -4.63 -4.03 -21.85
CA PHE A 302 -5.56 -2.91 -21.68
C PHE A 302 -4.84 -1.55 -21.69
N SER A 303 -3.57 -1.54 -22.09
CA SER A 303 -2.69 -0.36 -22.04
C SER A 303 -3.25 0.83 -22.82
N GLU A 304 -3.89 0.58 -23.98
CA GLU A 304 -4.49 1.66 -24.78
C GLU A 304 -5.71 2.31 -24.10
N PRO A 305 -6.79 1.57 -23.75
CA PRO A 305 -7.92 2.18 -23.04
C PRO A 305 -7.50 2.89 -21.75
N PHE A 306 -6.70 2.25 -20.89
CA PHE A 306 -6.23 2.89 -19.66
C PHE A 306 -5.33 4.10 -19.94
N GLY A 307 -4.49 4.04 -20.98
CA GLY A 307 -3.67 5.16 -21.43
C GLY A 307 -4.52 6.39 -21.78
N LYS A 308 -5.70 6.22 -22.39
CA LYS A 308 -6.66 7.30 -22.64
C LYS A 308 -7.21 7.89 -21.34
N ILE A 309 -7.65 7.05 -20.39
CA ILE A 309 -8.13 7.51 -19.07
C ILE A 309 -7.03 8.31 -18.35
N PHE A 310 -5.80 7.78 -18.30
CA PHE A 310 -4.68 8.43 -17.64
C PHE A 310 -4.27 9.73 -18.33
N LYS A 311 -4.35 9.80 -19.66
CA LYS A 311 -4.11 11.04 -20.42
C LYS A 311 -5.14 12.10 -20.07
N THR A 312 -6.42 11.74 -20.04
CA THR A 312 -7.51 12.65 -19.65
C THR A 312 -7.34 13.13 -18.20
N MET A 313 -6.99 12.21 -17.29
CA MET A 313 -6.68 12.52 -15.90
C MET A 313 -5.49 13.51 -15.79
N LYS A 314 -4.37 13.26 -16.49
CA LYS A 314 -3.20 14.17 -16.49
C LYS A 314 -3.54 15.53 -17.10
N ALA A 315 -4.35 15.57 -18.15
CA ALA A 315 -4.79 16.83 -18.78
C ALA A 315 -5.62 17.69 -17.82
N SER A 316 -6.47 17.07 -16.98
CA SER A 316 -7.23 17.77 -15.94
C SER A 316 -6.37 18.31 -14.78
N GLN A 317 -5.14 17.78 -14.62
CA GLN A 317 -4.21 18.14 -13.54
C GLN A 317 -3.24 19.26 -13.90
N VAL A 318 -3.20 19.70 -15.16
CA VAL A 318 -2.35 20.83 -15.55
C VAL A 318 -2.81 22.02 -14.70
N PRO A 319 -1.96 22.57 -13.81
CA PRO A 319 -2.34 23.72 -13.03
C PRO A 319 -2.65 24.84 -14.02
N GLY A 320 -3.93 25.18 -14.16
CA GLY A 320 -4.26 26.50 -14.64
C GLY A 320 -3.68 27.52 -13.65
N VAL A 321 -3.72 28.81 -14.02
CA VAL A 321 -3.34 29.92 -13.11
C VAL A 321 -3.95 29.77 -11.70
N LEU A 322 -5.12 29.13 -11.59
CA LEU A 322 -5.76 28.80 -10.30
C LEU A 322 -5.05 27.72 -9.47
N GLY A 323 -4.47 26.67 -10.04
CA GLY A 323 -3.84 25.59 -9.25
C GLY A 323 -2.56 26.07 -8.57
N ASP A 324 -1.76 26.86 -9.28
CA ASP A 324 -0.59 27.54 -8.71
C ASP A 324 -1.01 28.60 -7.68
N LEU A 325 -2.14 29.28 -7.90
CA LEU A 325 -2.68 30.24 -6.94
C LEU A 325 -3.20 29.55 -5.68
N GLU A 326 -3.87 28.40 -5.81
CA GLU A 326 -4.36 27.58 -4.69
C GLU A 326 -3.20 27.04 -3.87
N GLU A 327 -2.15 26.51 -4.50
CA GLU A 327 -0.94 26.06 -3.80
C GLU A 327 -0.26 27.22 -3.07
N ARG A 328 -0.17 28.40 -3.71
CA ARG A 328 0.34 29.63 -3.08
C ARG A 328 -0.57 30.13 -1.95
N MET A 329 -1.89 30.02 -2.09
CA MET A 329 -2.86 30.40 -1.07
C MET A 329 -2.82 29.46 0.12
N MET A 330 -2.73 28.15 -0.09
CA MET A 330 -2.53 27.16 0.98
C MET A 330 -1.22 27.46 1.73
N VAL A 331 -0.13 27.74 1.02
CA VAL A 331 1.14 28.16 1.64
C VAL A 331 1.01 29.49 2.41
N ALA A 332 0.16 30.41 1.94
CA ALA A 332 -0.07 31.71 2.58
C ALA A 332 -1.10 31.68 3.73
N MET A 333 -2.03 30.72 3.73
CA MET A 333 -3.11 30.59 4.72
C MET A 333 -2.67 29.86 6.00
N TYR A 334 -1.62 29.06 5.94
CA TYR A 334 -1.06 28.35 7.11
C TYR A 334 0.34 28.84 7.53
N PRO A 335 0.58 30.15 7.72
CA PRO A 335 1.89 30.67 8.10
C PRO A 335 2.28 30.27 9.53
N ILE A 336 1.29 30.01 10.39
CA ILE A 336 1.48 29.63 11.80
C ILE A 336 2.00 28.19 11.92
N GLU A 337 1.48 27.26 11.12
CA GLU A 337 1.98 25.88 11.04
C GLU A 337 3.40 25.83 10.44
N ARG A 338 3.73 26.79 9.58
CA ARG A 338 5.09 26.98 9.07
C ARG A 338 6.02 27.46 10.18
N LEU A 339 5.57 28.41 11.01
CA LEU A 339 6.32 28.89 12.16
C LEU A 339 6.52 27.78 13.20
N SER A 340 5.51 26.93 13.46
CA SER A 340 5.66 25.81 14.41
C SER A 340 6.67 24.79 13.89
N LYS A 341 6.59 24.39 12.61
CA LYS A 341 7.55 23.44 12.00
C LYS A 341 8.98 23.99 11.94
N VAL A 342 9.14 25.28 11.67
CA VAL A 342 10.46 25.95 11.71
C VAL A 342 11.00 26.00 13.15
N GLN A 343 10.16 26.32 14.12
CA GLN A 343 10.53 26.33 15.54
C GLN A 343 10.89 24.92 16.05
N GLU A 344 10.15 23.89 15.64
CA GLU A 344 10.43 22.49 15.95
C GLU A 344 11.78 22.05 15.35
N ALA A 345 12.04 22.37 14.08
CA ALA A 345 13.31 22.08 13.41
C ALA A 345 14.49 22.79 14.08
N GLU A 346 14.32 24.06 14.50
CA GLU A 346 15.34 24.80 15.25
C GLU A 346 15.58 24.20 16.64
N GLN A 347 14.54 23.76 17.34
CA GLN A 347 14.66 23.09 18.63
C GLN A 347 15.38 21.75 18.50
N GLU A 348 15.08 20.99 17.46
CA GLU A 348 15.73 19.70 17.19
C GLU A 348 17.22 19.88 16.84
N LYS A 349 17.54 20.91 16.04
CA LYS A 349 18.93 21.30 15.74
C LYS A 349 19.69 21.68 17.02
N LYS A 350 19.09 22.51 17.89
CA LYS A 350 19.69 22.88 19.19
C LYS A 350 19.89 21.66 20.11
N LYS A 351 18.95 20.69 20.10
CA LYS A 351 19.11 19.42 20.83
C LYS A 351 20.28 18.60 20.30
N LYS A 352 20.42 18.48 18.98
CA LYS A 352 21.54 17.75 18.33
C LYS A 352 22.88 18.41 18.61
N GLU A 353 22.96 19.74 18.58
CA GLU A 353 24.18 20.50 18.92
C GLU A 353 24.59 20.29 20.39
N LYS A 354 23.64 20.41 21.33
CA LYS A 354 23.90 20.12 22.76
C LYS A 354 24.34 18.68 23.01
N ALA A 355 23.74 17.72 22.30
CA ALA A 355 24.14 16.32 22.40
C ALA A 355 25.56 16.07 21.87
N ALA A 356 25.94 16.74 20.78
CA ALA A 356 27.29 16.68 20.22
C ALA A 356 28.33 17.32 21.16
N GLU A 357 28.01 18.45 21.78
CA GLU A 357 28.86 19.13 22.75
C GLU A 357 29.07 18.28 24.02
N ASN A 358 27.99 17.69 24.56
CA ASN A 358 28.09 16.77 25.70
C ASN A 358 28.95 15.54 25.39
N ARG A 359 28.89 15.00 24.16
CA ARG A 359 29.76 13.90 23.73
C ARG A 359 31.24 14.32 23.67
N LYS A 360 31.54 15.54 23.21
CA LYS A 360 32.92 16.09 23.22
C LYS A 360 33.44 16.26 24.64
N ASN A 361 32.65 16.84 25.54
CA ASN A 361 33.03 17.05 26.94
C ASN A 361 33.27 15.71 27.68
N LYS A 362 32.44 14.70 27.43
CA LYS A 362 32.61 13.36 28.01
C LYS A 362 33.88 12.66 27.50
N LYS A 363 34.22 12.82 26.21
CA LYS A 363 35.49 12.32 25.65
C LYS A 363 36.70 13.01 26.29
N ALA A 364 36.67 14.33 26.46
CA ALA A 364 37.75 15.08 27.10
C ALA A 364 37.96 14.69 28.57
N ALA A 365 36.87 14.51 29.33
CA ALA A 365 36.93 14.08 30.73
C ALA A 365 37.53 12.66 30.88
N ASN A 366 37.16 11.74 29.98
CA ASN A 366 37.72 10.38 29.98
C ASN A 366 39.20 10.36 29.58
N ALA A 367 39.61 11.20 28.62
CA ALA A 367 41.02 11.32 28.24
C ALA A 367 41.90 11.85 29.39
N ALA A 368 41.38 12.82 30.18
CA ALA A 368 42.06 13.35 31.37
C ALA A 368 42.15 12.35 32.53
N LYS A 369 41.21 11.41 32.63
CA LYS A 369 41.22 10.34 33.64
C LYS A 369 42.27 9.27 33.29
N ASN A 370 42.34 8.86 32.03
CA ASN A 370 43.34 7.88 31.56
C ASN A 370 44.79 8.40 31.63
N THR A 371 45.01 9.72 31.55
CA THR A 371 46.36 10.30 31.74
C THR A 371 46.81 10.34 33.19
N LYS A 372 45.89 10.27 34.17
CA LYS A 372 46.23 10.16 35.60
C LYS A 372 46.56 8.71 35.99
N ASP A 373 45.88 7.73 35.41
CA ASP A 373 46.12 6.32 35.73
C ASP A 373 47.42 5.78 35.10
N ALA A 374 47.83 6.29 33.92
CA ALA A 374 49.09 5.93 33.27
C ALA A 374 50.36 6.41 34.02
N LYS A 375 50.23 7.27 35.05
CA LYS A 375 51.35 7.74 35.88
C LYS A 375 51.56 6.94 37.18
N SER A 376 50.72 5.95 37.51
CA SER A 376 50.85 5.18 38.76
C SER A 376 51.45 3.76 38.62
N THR A 377 51.61 3.23 37.42
CA THR A 377 52.21 1.90 37.21
C THR A 377 53.63 1.99 36.63
N LYS A 378 54.60 2.30 37.49
CA LYS A 378 56.03 2.10 37.20
C LYS A 378 56.83 1.71 38.46
N SER A 379 56.53 0.54 39.03
CA SER A 379 57.48 -0.22 39.85
C SER A 379 57.07 -1.69 39.93
N GLY A 380 57.90 -2.60 39.43
CA GLY A 380 57.64 -4.05 39.54
C GLY A 380 58.60 -4.89 38.72
N ARG A 381 59.51 -5.56 39.41
CA ARG A 381 60.76 -6.21 38.93
C ARG A 381 60.54 -7.68 38.53
N SER A 382 61.22 -8.11 37.47
CA SER A 382 61.84 -9.44 37.22
C SER A 382 61.07 -10.76 37.45
N LYS A 383 61.08 -11.67 36.45
CA LYS A 383 61.95 -12.89 36.40
C LYS A 383 61.60 -13.80 35.20
N ALA A 384 62.62 -14.51 34.75
CA ALA A 384 62.66 -15.42 33.61
C ALA A 384 61.90 -16.75 33.80
N ARG A 385 61.42 -17.35 32.69
CA ARG A 385 61.45 -18.81 32.45
C ARG A 385 61.14 -19.13 30.97
N ALA A 386 62.00 -19.91 30.33
CA ALA A 386 61.70 -20.68 29.11
C ALA A 386 60.83 -21.90 29.50
N PRO A 387 60.03 -22.52 28.59
CA PRO A 387 60.58 -23.53 27.67
C PRO A 387 59.85 -23.75 26.31
N LYS A 388 60.60 -24.39 25.39
CA LYS A 388 60.27 -25.47 24.42
C LYS A 388 59.08 -25.37 23.44
N ASP A 389 59.45 -25.48 22.15
CA ASP A 389 59.04 -26.46 21.12
C ASP A 389 57.70 -27.20 21.25
N ASP A 390 56.88 -27.08 20.21
CA ASP A 390 56.28 -28.16 19.37
C ASP A 390 54.96 -27.66 18.73
N ILE A 391 54.86 -27.52 17.39
CA ILE A 391 54.35 -28.49 16.40
C ILE A 391 52.93 -28.12 15.88
N GLN A 392 52.88 -27.88 14.56
CA GLN A 392 51.85 -28.22 13.55
C GLN A 392 50.59 -27.36 13.26
N SER A 393 50.22 -27.52 11.97
CA SER A 393 49.06 -27.08 11.18
C SER A 393 49.01 -25.57 10.90
N GLU A 394 49.35 -25.06 9.71
CA GLU A 394 48.91 -25.43 8.34
C GLU A 394 47.39 -25.62 8.25
N GLU A 395 46.67 -24.51 8.14
CA GLU A 395 45.38 -24.49 7.45
C GLU A 395 45.56 -23.79 6.11
N SER A 396 45.43 -24.61 5.07
CA SER A 396 45.41 -24.28 3.66
C SER A 396 44.15 -23.50 3.31
N PHE A 397 44.34 -22.41 2.56
CA PHE A 397 43.27 -21.81 1.77
C PHE A 397 42.96 -22.74 0.59
N PRO A 398 41.68 -23.06 0.31
CA PRO A 398 41.34 -23.75 -0.92
C PRO A 398 41.49 -22.81 -2.13
N ASP A 399 42.13 -23.39 -3.14
CA ASP A 399 42.46 -22.88 -4.45
C ASP A 399 41.20 -22.50 -5.25
N LEU A 400 41.27 -21.37 -5.97
CA LEU A 400 40.18 -20.73 -6.72
C LEU A 400 40.18 -21.17 -8.19
N THR A 401 40.35 -22.47 -8.42
CA THR A 401 40.38 -23.05 -9.76
C THR A 401 39.49 -24.29 -9.80
N ASP A 402 38.17 -24.07 -9.87
CA ASP A 402 37.18 -25.03 -10.43
C ASP A 402 35.76 -24.42 -10.38
N MET A 403 35.48 -23.47 -11.28
CA MET A 403 34.11 -23.12 -11.69
C MET A 403 34.11 -22.66 -13.14
N ARG A 404 34.52 -23.57 -14.04
CA ARG A 404 34.43 -23.34 -15.48
C ARG A 404 34.02 -24.60 -16.22
N GLU A 405 32.88 -25.19 -15.85
CA GLU A 405 32.19 -26.20 -16.66
C GLU A 405 30.78 -26.47 -16.10
N ALA A 406 29.83 -25.55 -16.34
CA ALA A 406 28.40 -25.83 -16.10
C ALA A 406 27.44 -24.87 -16.82
N LEU A 407 27.76 -24.36 -18.02
CA LEU A 407 26.78 -23.68 -18.89
C LEU A 407 27.15 -23.91 -20.36
N SER A 408 26.88 -25.13 -20.83
CA SER A 408 26.96 -25.53 -22.23
C SER A 408 26.04 -26.73 -22.44
N SER A 409 24.73 -26.51 -22.47
CA SER A 409 23.73 -27.34 -23.17
C SER A 409 22.32 -26.93 -22.76
N ALA A 410 21.68 -26.08 -23.54
CA ALA A 410 20.22 -26.05 -23.73
C ALA A 410 19.86 -25.06 -24.85
N ASP A 411 20.39 -25.31 -26.05
CA ASP A 411 19.80 -24.88 -27.31
C ASP A 411 19.38 -26.17 -28.03
N SER A 412 18.08 -26.52 -27.96
CA SER A 412 17.31 -27.34 -28.91
C SER A 412 16.08 -27.96 -28.21
N GLU A 413 14.92 -27.32 -28.36
CA GLU A 413 13.66 -27.89 -28.92
C GLU A 413 12.54 -26.84 -28.92
#